data_AF-A0A7S0SCX5-F1
#
_entry.id   AF-A0A7S0SCX5-F1
#
_cell.length_a   1.000
_cell.length_b   1.000
_cell.length_c   1.000
_cell.angle_alpha   90.00
_cell.angle_beta   90.00
_cell.angle_gamma   90.00
#
_symmetry.space_group_name_H-M   'P 1'
#
loop_
_entity.id
_entity.type
_entity.pdbx_description
1 polymer ?
#
loop_
_entity_poly.entity_id
_entity_poly.type
_entity_poly.pdbx_seq_one_letter_code
_entity_poly.pdbx_strand_id
1 'polypeptide(L)'
;LHPALQQRVFLPALVVLLSTANQENESHAAEALGVQRVLQIPMDTADELADTSLALMLDLLRRTHAMAHAVQRGVWTPSLDTLAGMRKCRGLQLGLVGLGPVALGVARRAAA
;
A
#
# COMPACT_ATOMS: atom_id res chain seq x y z
N LEU A 1 30.85 -18.61 41.91
CA LEU A 1 30.05 -18.37 40.68
C LEU A 1 31.02 -17.95 39.59
N HIS A 2 31.25 -18.83 38.61
CA HIS A 2 32.35 -18.73 37.64
C HIS A 2 32.07 -17.64 36.58
N PRO A 3 33.05 -16.77 36.23
CA PRO A 3 32.86 -15.69 35.26
C PRO A 3 32.50 -16.16 33.83
N ALA A 4 32.62 -17.46 33.53
CA ALA A 4 32.27 -18.03 32.22
C ALA A 4 30.76 -18.12 31.90
N LEU A 5 29.86 -17.78 32.84
CA LEU A 5 28.41 -17.77 32.60
C LEU A 5 27.86 -16.39 32.20
N GLN A 6 28.71 -15.37 32.09
CA GLN A 6 28.32 -14.02 31.64
C GLN A 6 28.40 -13.80 30.12
N GLN A 7 28.72 -14.83 29.34
CA GLN A 7 28.37 -14.83 27.92
C GLN A 7 26.90 -15.26 27.81
N ARG A 8 25.98 -14.32 28.08
CA ARG A 8 24.64 -14.42 27.47
C ARG A 8 24.90 -14.51 25.98
N VAL A 9 24.68 -15.70 25.42
CA VAL A 9 24.67 -15.95 23.98
C VAL A 9 23.73 -14.90 23.39
N PHE A 10 24.31 -13.83 22.86
CA PHE A 10 23.59 -12.81 22.12
C PHE A 10 23.21 -13.49 20.81
N LEU A 11 22.04 -14.14 20.79
CA LEU A 11 21.47 -14.64 19.54
C LEU A 11 21.28 -13.39 18.66
N PRO A 12 21.96 -13.29 17.51
CA PRO A 12 21.79 -12.13 16.65
C PRO A 12 20.34 -12.12 16.19
N ALA A 13 19.56 -11.13 16.64
CA ALA A 13 18.21 -10.94 16.15
C ALA A 13 18.30 -10.62 14.65
N LEU A 14 17.60 -11.42 13.84
CA LEU A 14 17.41 -11.21 12.40
C LEU A 14 15.98 -10.75 12.18
N VAL A 15 15.82 -9.64 11.47
CA VAL A 15 14.52 -9.16 10.99
C VAL A 15 14.49 -9.28 9.47
N VAL A 16 13.45 -9.95 8.96
CA VAL A 16 13.18 -10.05 7.52
C VAL A 16 11.99 -9.15 7.21
N LEU A 17 12.21 -8.17 6.34
CA LEU A 17 11.20 -7.22 5.92
C LEU A 17 10.58 -7.68 4.60
N LEU A 18 9.26 -7.90 4.64
CA LEU A 18 8.43 -8.23 3.50
C LEU A 18 7.62 -7.00 3.09
N SER A 19 8.31 -5.89 2.81
CA SER A 19 7.67 -4.63 2.43
C SER A 19 8.49 -3.88 1.40
N THR A 20 7.83 -3.01 0.65
CA THR A 20 8.45 -2.04 -0.25
C THR A 20 8.86 -0.75 0.47
N ALA A 21 8.87 -0.76 1.80
CA ALA A 21 9.25 0.40 2.61
C ALA A 21 10.72 0.79 2.40
N ASN A 22 11.05 2.04 2.72
CA ASN A 22 12.41 2.54 2.59
C ASN A 22 13.36 1.76 3.52
N GLN A 23 14.31 1.04 2.93
CA GLN A 23 15.29 0.21 3.64
C GLN A 23 16.02 0.99 4.74
N GLU A 24 16.37 2.25 4.46
CA GLU A 24 17.18 3.07 5.37
C GLU A 24 16.48 3.36 6.70
N ASN A 25 15.17 3.65 6.67
CA ASN A 25 14.40 3.94 7.88
C ASN A 25 14.29 2.70 8.77
N GLU A 26 14.06 1.55 8.16
CA GLU A 26 13.91 0.27 8.86
C GLU A 26 15.25 -0.22 9.43
N SER A 27 16.36 0.00 8.71
CA SER A 27 17.70 -0.26 9.22
C SER A 27 18.04 0.61 10.43
N HIS A 28 17.72 1.90 10.39
CA HIS A 28 17.95 2.80 11.54
C HIS A 28 17.13 2.37 12.77
N ALA A 29 15.86 2.00 12.57
CA ALA A 29 15.02 1.51 13.65
C ALA A 29 15.54 0.18 14.23
N ALA A 30 16.03 -0.72 13.38
CA ALA A 30 16.62 -1.99 13.79
C ALA A 30 17.93 -1.79 14.59
N GLU A 31 18.79 -0.87 14.16
CA GLU A 31 20.02 -0.51 14.88
C GLU A 31 19.71 0.05 16.27
N ALA A 32 18.72 0.95 16.38
CA ALA A 32 18.27 1.48 17.67
C ALA A 32 17.75 0.40 18.64
N LEU A 33 17.28 -0.73 18.11
CA LEU A 33 16.78 -1.88 18.87
C LEU A 33 17.84 -2.98 19.09
N GLY A 34 19.07 -2.79 18.64
CA GLY A 34 20.16 -3.77 18.77
C GLY A 34 20.01 -4.99 17.86
N VAL A 35 19.21 -4.89 16.80
CA VAL A 35 19.06 -5.92 15.76
C VAL A 35 20.28 -5.85 14.84
N GLN A 36 21.03 -6.95 14.73
CA GLN A 36 22.30 -6.97 14.00
C GLN A 36 22.14 -7.14 12.48
N ARG A 37 21.00 -7.68 12.02
CA ARG A 37 20.76 -7.92 10.59
C ARG A 37 19.33 -7.60 10.20
N VAL A 38 19.20 -6.78 9.17
CA VAL A 38 17.96 -6.53 8.45
C VAL A 38 18.12 -7.05 7.04
N LEU A 39 17.24 -7.96 6.63
CA LEU A 39 17.16 -8.43 5.25
C LEU A 39 15.87 -7.91 4.65
N GLN A 40 15.97 -7.05 3.63
CA GLN A 40 14.82 -6.69 2.82
C GLN A 40 14.75 -7.61 1.61
N ILE A 41 13.60 -8.25 1.43
CA ILE A 41 13.34 -8.99 0.20
C ILE A 41 12.85 -7.99 -0.84
N PRO A 42 13.54 -7.84 -1.98
CA PRO A 42 13.07 -6.96 -3.05
C PRO A 42 11.76 -7.50 -3.59
N MET A 43 10.68 -6.76 -3.34
CA MET A 43 9.34 -7.05 -3.87
C MET A 43 9.04 -6.03 -4.96
N ASP A 44 9.04 -6.46 -6.22
CA ASP A 44 8.58 -5.62 -7.31
C ASP A 44 7.06 -5.73 -7.39
N THR A 45 6.38 -4.83 -6.68
CA THR A 45 4.91 -4.76 -6.63
C THR A 45 4.38 -3.45 -7.17
N ALA A 46 5.21 -2.70 -7.90
CA ALA A 46 4.89 -1.34 -8.30
C ALA A 46 3.68 -1.30 -9.25
N ASP A 47 3.57 -2.28 -10.13
CA ASP A 47 2.48 -2.39 -11.09
C ASP A 47 1.17 -2.82 -10.41
N GLU A 48 1.20 -3.79 -9.50
CA GLU A 48 0.04 -4.22 -8.72
C GLU A 48 -0.51 -3.10 -7.83
N LEU A 49 0.39 -2.33 -7.20
CA LEU A 49 0.01 -1.16 -6.42
C LEU A 49 -0.56 -0.04 -7.30
N ALA A 50 -0.04 0.14 -8.52
CA ALA A 50 -0.59 1.10 -9.47
C ALA A 50 -1.99 0.70 -9.95
N ASP A 51 -2.20 -0.58 -10.27
CA ASP A 51 -3.51 -1.13 -10.66
C ASP A 51 -4.52 -0.99 -9.53
N THR A 52 -4.13 -1.36 -8.31
CA THR A 52 -4.98 -1.23 -7.12
C THR A 52 -5.34 0.23 -6.84
N SER A 53 -4.38 1.15 -6.99
CA SER A 53 -4.63 2.59 -6.80
C SER A 53 -5.67 3.12 -7.78
N LEU A 54 -5.58 2.76 -9.06
CA LEU A 54 -6.57 3.14 -10.06
C LEU A 54 -7.93 2.48 -9.82
N ALA A 55 -7.96 1.21 -9.41
CA ALA A 55 -9.19 0.52 -9.07
C ALA A 55 -9.93 1.25 -7.93
N LEU A 56 -9.21 1.64 -6.86
CA LEU A 56 -9.78 2.40 -5.75
C LEU A 56 -10.27 3.79 -6.18
N MET A 57 -9.50 4.50 -7.01
CA MET A 57 -9.93 5.80 -7.54
C MET A 57 -11.21 5.68 -8.37
N LEU A 58 -11.29 4.69 -9.26
CA LEU A 58 -12.48 4.42 -10.07
C LEU A 58 -13.65 4.01 -9.19
N ASP A 59 -13.41 3.20 -8.18
CA ASP A 59 -14.43 2.74 -7.24
C ASP A 59 -15.08 3.90 -6.49
N LEU A 60 -14.31 4.91 -6.10
CA LEU A 60 -14.82 6.14 -5.51
C LEU A 60 -15.59 7.00 -6.52
N LEU A 61 -15.01 7.24 -7.70
CA LEU A 61 -15.62 8.09 -8.73
C LEU A 61 -16.92 7.51 -9.30
N ARG A 62 -17.00 6.17 -9.38
CA ARG A 62 -18.14 5.43 -9.92
C ARG A 62 -19.03 4.81 -8.85
N ARG A 63 -18.65 4.95 -7.58
CA ARG A 63 -19.38 4.46 -6.39
C ARG A 63 -19.67 2.96 -6.45
N THR A 64 -18.82 2.16 -7.09
CA THR A 64 -19.09 0.73 -7.31
C THR A 64 -19.18 -0.06 -6.01
N HIS A 65 -18.39 0.28 -4.97
CA HIS A 65 -18.52 -0.32 -3.64
C HIS A 65 -19.90 -0.06 -3.01
N ALA A 66 -20.40 1.17 -3.11
CA ALA A 66 -21.68 1.56 -2.52
C ALA A 66 -22.83 0.83 -3.23
N MET A 67 -22.71 0.70 -4.55
CA MET A 67 -23.66 -0.06 -5.36
C MET A 67 -23.64 -1.54 -4.98
N ALA A 68 -22.45 -2.16 -4.93
CA ALA A 68 -22.29 -3.55 -4.54
C ALA A 68 -22.87 -3.81 -3.14
N HIS A 69 -22.59 -2.93 -2.18
CA HIS A 69 -23.12 -3.04 -0.83
C HIS A 69 -24.65 -2.90 -0.76
N ALA A 70 -25.25 -1.98 -1.54
CA ALA A 70 -26.70 -1.83 -1.61
C ALA A 70 -27.38 -3.07 -2.21
N VAL A 71 -26.79 -3.69 -3.25
CA VAL A 71 -27.26 -4.95 -3.83
C VAL A 71 -27.17 -6.08 -2.81
N GLN A 72 -26.02 -6.24 -2.15
CA GLN A 72 -25.81 -7.28 -1.14
C GLN A 72 -26.79 -7.18 0.03
N ARG A 73 -27.18 -5.95 0.40
CA ARG A 73 -28.16 -5.70 1.46
C ARG A 73 -29.63 -5.79 1.00
N GLY A 74 -29.88 -6.04 -0.29
CA GLY A 74 -31.23 -6.10 -0.84
C GLY A 74 -31.97 -4.76 -0.86
N VAL A 75 -31.26 -3.64 -0.70
CA VAL A 75 -31.84 -2.28 -0.69
C VAL A 75 -31.61 -1.52 -1.98
N TRP A 76 -31.03 -2.19 -2.99
CA TRP A 76 -30.81 -1.62 -4.30
C TRP A 76 -32.15 -1.27 -4.97
N THR A 77 -32.32 0.01 -5.29
CA THR A 77 -33.44 0.50 -6.09
C THR A 77 -32.87 1.21 -7.31
N PRO A 78 -32.99 0.68 -8.54
CA PRO A 78 -32.38 1.30 -9.71
C PRO A 78 -33.10 2.64 -10.02
N SER A 79 -32.49 3.75 -9.63
CA SER A 79 -32.98 5.11 -9.88
C SER A 79 -31.85 6.08 -10.21
N LEU A 80 -32.16 7.22 -10.83
CA LEU A 80 -31.17 8.28 -11.05
C LEU A 80 -30.55 8.77 -9.73
N ASP A 81 -31.32 8.75 -8.63
CA ASP A 81 -30.84 9.14 -7.31
C ASP A 81 -29.77 8.17 -6.79
N THR A 82 -29.91 6.86 -7.04
CA THR A 82 -28.86 5.88 -6.69
C THR A 82 -27.57 6.05 -7.49
N LEU A 83 -27.65 6.70 -8.66
CA LEU A 83 -26.53 7.01 -9.52
C LEU A 83 -25.94 8.42 -9.25
N ALA A 84 -26.60 9.21 -8.39
CA ALA A 84 -26.16 10.56 -8.07
C ALA A 84 -24.76 10.57 -7.44
N GLY A 85 -23.99 11.61 -7.74
CA GLY A 85 -22.63 11.78 -7.22
C GLY A 85 -21.54 10.99 -7.97
N MET A 86 -21.88 10.13 -8.93
CA MET A 86 -20.88 9.58 -9.85
C MET A 86 -20.25 10.68 -10.70
N ARG A 87 -18.95 10.58 -10.96
CA ARG A 87 -18.19 11.55 -11.76
C ARG A 87 -17.51 10.87 -12.94
N LYS A 88 -17.45 11.58 -14.06
CA LYS A 88 -16.62 11.17 -15.20
C LYS A 88 -15.15 11.44 -14.86
N CYS A 89 -14.26 10.52 -15.20
CA CYS A 89 -12.82 10.71 -15.00
C CYS A 89 -12.26 11.79 -15.94
N ARG A 90 -12.79 11.87 -17.16
CA ARG A 90 -12.34 12.83 -18.18
C ARG A 90 -12.52 14.27 -17.71
N GLY A 91 -11.46 15.06 -17.82
CA GLY A 91 -11.44 16.47 -17.44
C GLY A 91 -11.11 16.71 -15.96
N LEU A 92 -10.92 15.64 -15.17
CA LEU A 92 -10.37 15.76 -13.83
C LEU A 92 -8.83 15.87 -13.89
N GLN A 93 -8.26 16.57 -12.92
CA GLN A 93 -6.81 16.60 -12.71
C GLN A 93 -6.44 15.60 -11.62
N LEU A 94 -5.44 14.76 -11.88
CA LEU A 94 -4.89 13.82 -10.93
C LEU A 94 -3.59 14.39 -10.34
N GLY A 95 -3.62 14.77 -9.07
CA GLY A 95 -2.43 15.16 -8.32
C GLY A 95 -1.79 13.94 -7.66
N LEU A 96 -0.52 13.69 -7.95
CA LEU A 96 0.26 12.61 -7.31
C LEU A 96 1.26 13.22 -6.33
N VAL A 97 1.31 12.69 -5.11
CA VAL A 97 2.28 13.07 -4.09
C VAL A 97 3.39 12.01 -4.07
N GLY A 98 4.60 12.41 -4.48
CA GLY A 98 5.74 11.52 -4.69
C GLY A 98 5.90 11.12 -6.17
N LEU A 99 7.13 10.79 -6.55
CA LEU A 99 7.53 10.43 -7.93
C LEU A 99 8.20 9.04 -8.00
N GLY A 100 7.81 8.13 -7.11
CA GLY A 100 8.31 6.76 -7.08
C GLY A 100 7.71 5.86 -8.18
N PRO A 101 8.17 4.59 -8.28
CA PRO A 101 7.72 3.64 -9.30
C PRO A 101 6.20 3.48 -9.37
N VAL A 102 5.53 3.39 -8.22
CA VAL A 102 4.07 3.28 -8.13
C VAL A 102 3.38 4.53 -8.71
N ALA A 103 3.81 5.73 -8.30
CA ALA A 103 3.22 6.98 -8.76
C ALA A 103 3.37 7.14 -10.28
N LEU A 104 4.53 6.79 -10.82
CA LEU A 104 4.76 6.80 -12.27
C LEU A 104 3.92 5.74 -13.00
N GLY A 105 3.76 4.56 -12.41
CA GLY A 105 2.87 3.50 -12.89
C GLY A 105 1.42 3.97 -12.98
N VAL A 106 0.92 4.67 -11.95
CA VAL A 106 -0.42 5.28 -11.93
C VAL A 106 -0.54 6.36 -13.01
N ALA A 107 0.44 7.27 -13.10
CA ALA A 107 0.44 8.35 -14.07
C ALA A 107 0.32 7.84 -15.51
N ARG A 108 1.09 6.81 -15.86
CA ARG A 108 1.06 6.19 -17.20
C ARG A 108 -0.31 5.60 -17.52
N ARG A 109 -0.88 4.85 -16.59
CA ARG A 109 -2.19 4.20 -16.76
C ARG A 109 -3.35 5.20 -16.80
N ALA A 110 -3.27 6.28 -16.01
CA ALA A 110 -4.28 7.33 -16.00
C ALA A 110 -4.26 8.19 -17.29
N ALA A 111 -3.15 8.20 -18.02
CA ALA A 111 -2.98 8.92 -19.27
C ALA A 111 -3.33 8.10 -20.53
N ALA A 112 -3.51 6.79 -20.40
CA ALA A 112 -3.91 5.88 -21.47
C ALA A 112 -5.41 6.01 -21.80
#